data_AF-A0A9P3AZ14-F1
#
_entry.id   AF-A0A9P3AZ14-F1
#
_cell.length_a   1.000
_cell.length_b   1.000
_cell.length_c   1.000
_cell.angle_alpha   90.00
_cell.angle_beta   90.00
_cell.angle_gamma   90.00
#
_symmetry.space_group_name_H-M   'P 1'
#
loop_
_entity.id
_entity.type
_entity.pdbx_description
1 polymer ?
#
loop_
_entity_poly.entity_id
_entity_poly.type
_entity_poly.pdbx_seq_one_letter_code
_entity_poly.pdbx_strand_id
1 'polypeptide(L)'
;MNAQAPALRVRGSVLLIAIILLLVIAGAALAASERLISQAESRARRASIAALAAARTALLGYATHYPEEHAEQGAGYLPCPDNSNSGSPPGISCHARDHGALGRLPYRRLGLPPLRDGREQCLWYAVAGSFKHNPKPLTLNWDSPGQFEIVDSGGHVIGGAGYSAIAVVIAPGLALPGQNRPPAAASTGSQRCPGSTLPAADLAAFLDRPYPVDISGEVQFISGQAGSEVNDIVIWLTTDDIFGALRRRPDFVPMIDDVLDIAASGLSAQLDTPAFFAAHTDFTHANRAHGRLPAASELGIAPEAVERYDNWRDQLRFVACTDASSCLSATLADSAQTPSPATTEDCRALIIFGGERQRGATPQRRRSASERADPAQYLEGENLASFTSGSGAYAGWRHFAVVTPDRAASEDLIRCLP
;
A
#
# COMPACT_ATOMS: atom_id res chain seq x y z
N MET A 1 27.78 33.10 -95.49
CA MET A 1 27.82 31.87 -94.67
C MET A 1 27.06 32.16 -93.39
N ASN A 2 25.84 31.62 -93.28
CA ASN A 2 24.95 31.84 -92.14
C ASN A 2 25.30 30.85 -91.02
N ALA A 3 25.67 31.34 -89.84
CA ALA A 3 25.76 30.53 -88.63
C ALA A 3 24.54 30.84 -87.76
N GLN A 4 23.63 29.86 -87.68
CA GLN A 4 22.48 29.86 -86.77
C GLN A 4 22.97 29.75 -85.32
N ALA A 5 22.41 30.59 -84.44
CA ALA A 5 22.55 30.46 -83.00
C ALA A 5 21.74 29.26 -82.49
N PRO A 6 22.30 28.35 -81.66
CA PRO A 6 21.51 27.32 -81.03
C PRO A 6 20.73 27.91 -79.83
N ALA A 7 19.42 27.81 -79.91
CA ALA A 7 18.50 28.10 -78.81
C ALA A 7 18.71 27.11 -77.65
N LEU A 8 19.19 27.61 -76.51
CA LEU A 8 19.16 26.88 -75.24
C LEU A 8 17.73 26.88 -74.69
N ARG A 9 16.95 25.84 -75.00
CA ARG A 9 15.59 25.67 -74.47
C ARG A 9 15.30 24.26 -73.95
N VAL A 10 16.20 23.67 -73.16
CA VAL A 10 15.89 22.53 -72.28
C VAL A 10 16.82 22.55 -71.06
N ARG A 11 16.55 23.42 -70.06
CA ARG A 11 17.25 23.38 -68.75
C ARG A 11 16.33 23.57 -67.54
N GLY A 12 15.05 23.93 -67.75
CA GLY A 12 14.09 24.11 -66.66
C GLY A 12 13.57 22.78 -66.09
N SER A 13 13.18 21.82 -66.95
CA SER A 13 12.49 20.60 -66.51
C SER A 13 13.38 19.62 -65.74
N VAL A 14 14.66 19.50 -66.12
CA VAL A 14 15.63 18.61 -65.44
C VAL A 14 15.97 19.12 -64.04
N LEU A 15 16.13 20.44 -63.89
CA LEU A 15 16.35 21.07 -62.58
C LEU A 15 15.14 20.87 -61.68
N LEU A 16 13.93 21.01 -62.22
CA LEU A 16 12.69 20.87 -61.47
C LEU A 16 12.46 19.42 -61.01
N ILE A 17 12.76 18.43 -61.86
CA ILE A 17 12.73 17.00 -61.50
C ILE A 17 13.78 16.69 -60.42
N ALA A 18 15.01 17.23 -60.55
CA ALA A 18 16.06 17.03 -59.54
C ALA A 18 15.68 17.62 -58.18
N ILE A 19 15.07 18.82 -58.16
CA ILE A 19 14.57 19.45 -56.93
C ILE A 19 13.44 18.63 -56.31
N ILE A 20 12.47 18.16 -57.11
CA ILE A 20 11.39 17.30 -56.60
C ILE A 20 11.96 16.01 -56.01
N LEU A 21 12.92 15.37 -56.69
CA LEU A 21 13.55 14.15 -56.19
C LEU A 21 14.27 14.39 -54.85
N LEU A 22 15.00 15.50 -54.73
CA LEU A 22 15.65 15.90 -53.48
C LEU A 22 14.63 16.14 -52.35
N LEU A 23 13.51 16.80 -52.65
CA LEU A 23 12.44 17.02 -51.68
C LEU A 23 11.80 15.70 -51.23
N VAL A 24 11.61 14.75 -52.15
CA VAL A 24 11.08 13.41 -51.84
C VAL A 24 12.05 12.62 -50.95
N ILE A 25 13.35 12.64 -51.26
CA ILE A 25 14.37 11.97 -50.44
C ILE A 25 14.47 12.61 -49.06
N ALA A 26 14.49 13.95 -48.98
CA ALA A 26 14.50 14.68 -47.72
C ALA A 26 13.24 14.37 -46.89
N GLY A 27 12.06 14.36 -47.52
CA GLY A 27 10.81 13.99 -46.87
C GLY A 27 10.79 12.55 -46.35
N ALA A 28 11.30 11.60 -47.15
CA ALA A 28 11.43 10.20 -46.74
C ALA A 28 12.43 10.01 -45.59
N ALA A 29 13.55 10.74 -45.59
CA ALA A 29 14.54 10.71 -44.52
C ALA A 29 13.98 11.30 -43.20
N LEU A 30 13.25 12.41 -43.27
CA LEU A 30 12.56 13.00 -42.11
C LEU A 30 11.52 12.02 -41.54
N ALA A 31 10.64 11.46 -42.37
CA ALA A 31 9.65 10.49 -41.93
C ALA A 31 10.28 9.22 -41.34
N ALA A 32 11.40 8.74 -41.89
CA ALA A 32 12.15 7.63 -41.32
C ALA A 32 12.76 7.97 -39.95
N SER A 33 13.28 9.19 -39.79
CA SER A 33 13.86 9.66 -38.52
C SER A 33 12.80 9.75 -37.40
N GLU A 34 11.61 10.27 -37.69
CA GLU A 34 10.48 10.34 -36.73
C GLU A 34 10.03 8.94 -36.29
N ARG A 35 9.99 7.99 -37.24
CA ARG A 35 9.68 6.58 -36.93
C ARG A 35 10.73 5.94 -36.03
N LEU A 36 12.01 6.24 -36.22
CA LEU A 36 13.08 5.71 -35.38
C LEU A 36 13.02 6.29 -33.96
N ILE A 37 12.78 7.60 -33.83
CA ILE A 37 12.63 8.28 -32.54
C ILE A 37 11.44 7.72 -31.76
N SER A 38 10.25 7.66 -32.39
CA SER A 38 9.05 7.11 -31.75
C SER A 38 9.21 5.63 -31.36
N GLN A 39 9.90 4.83 -32.17
CA GLN A 39 10.23 3.44 -31.80
C GLN A 39 11.18 3.37 -30.60
N ALA A 40 12.21 4.22 -30.55
CA ALA A 40 13.14 4.27 -29.43
C ALA A 40 12.43 4.70 -28.14
N GLU A 41 11.56 5.70 -28.20
CA GLU A 41 10.72 6.14 -27.07
C GLU A 41 9.77 5.06 -26.59
N SER A 42 9.09 4.36 -27.52
CA SER A 42 8.23 3.23 -27.19
C SER A 42 8.99 2.08 -26.53
N ARG A 43 10.22 1.78 -26.98
CA ARG A 43 11.08 0.78 -26.35
C ARG A 43 11.50 1.20 -24.95
N ALA A 44 11.96 2.45 -24.79
CA ALA A 44 12.33 3.00 -23.50
C ALA A 44 11.15 2.95 -22.52
N ARG A 45 9.96 3.38 -22.94
CA ARG A 45 8.75 3.34 -22.10
C ARG A 45 8.39 1.92 -21.66
N ARG A 46 8.47 0.94 -22.58
CA ARG A 46 8.24 -0.48 -22.23
C ARG A 46 9.27 -1.01 -21.23
N ALA A 47 10.55 -0.64 -21.38
CA ALA A 47 11.59 -1.01 -20.44
C ALA A 47 11.34 -0.38 -19.05
N SER A 48 10.93 0.90 -18.99
CA SER A 48 10.54 1.55 -17.73
C SER A 48 9.37 0.83 -17.05
N ILE A 49 8.32 0.49 -17.80
CA ILE A 49 7.16 -0.26 -17.25
C ILE A 49 7.58 -1.63 -16.72
N ALA A 50 8.47 -2.34 -17.43
CA ALA A 50 8.97 -3.64 -16.98
C ALA A 50 9.80 -3.52 -15.69
N ALA A 51 10.67 -2.50 -15.58
CA ALA A 51 11.45 -2.25 -14.36
C ALA A 51 10.55 -1.87 -13.18
N LEU A 52 9.55 -1.01 -13.41
CA LEU A 52 8.55 -0.64 -12.41
C LEU A 52 7.75 -1.87 -11.93
N ALA A 53 7.29 -2.72 -12.86
CA ALA A 53 6.58 -3.94 -12.52
C ALA A 53 7.44 -4.91 -11.69
N ALA A 54 8.73 -5.06 -12.03
CA ALA A 54 9.66 -5.87 -11.24
C ALA A 54 9.84 -5.32 -9.82
N ALA A 55 9.97 -4.00 -9.67
CA ALA A 55 10.07 -3.35 -8.36
C ALA A 55 8.80 -3.53 -7.52
N ARG A 56 7.62 -3.34 -8.13
CA ARG A 56 6.33 -3.55 -7.47
C ARG A 56 6.18 -4.98 -6.96
N THR A 57 6.50 -5.97 -7.80
CA THR A 57 6.44 -7.39 -7.43
C THR A 57 7.40 -7.70 -6.28
N ALA A 58 8.61 -7.15 -6.29
CA ALA A 58 9.57 -7.37 -5.21
C ALA A 58 9.12 -6.72 -3.89
N LEU A 59 8.53 -5.53 -3.93
CA LEU A 59 7.95 -4.88 -2.75
C LEU A 59 6.78 -5.67 -2.17
N LEU A 60 5.89 -6.19 -3.03
CA LEU A 60 4.81 -7.07 -2.60
C LEU A 60 5.35 -8.36 -1.98
N GLY A 61 6.34 -8.99 -2.63
CA GLY A 61 7.02 -10.18 -2.12
C GLY A 61 7.65 -9.93 -0.73
N TYR A 62 8.37 -8.82 -0.58
CA TYR A 62 8.95 -8.40 0.69
C TYR A 62 7.89 -8.28 1.79
N ALA A 63 6.80 -7.55 1.52
CA ALA A 63 5.71 -7.36 2.48
C ALA A 63 5.05 -8.67 2.91
N THR A 64 4.89 -9.60 1.95
CA THR A 64 4.31 -10.91 2.24
C THR A 64 5.25 -11.82 3.00
N HIS A 65 6.56 -11.82 2.71
CA HIS A 65 7.56 -12.68 3.34
C HIS A 65 8.08 -12.13 4.69
N TYR A 66 7.78 -10.86 5.01
CA TYR A 66 8.28 -10.19 6.20
C TYR A 66 8.19 -11.01 7.50
N PRO A 67 7.07 -11.70 7.81
CA PRO A 67 6.95 -12.50 9.05
C PRO A 67 7.92 -13.69 9.13
N GLU A 68 8.40 -14.21 8.00
CA GLU A 68 9.33 -15.37 7.98
C GLU A 68 10.75 -14.95 8.39
N GLU A 69 11.16 -13.73 8.06
CA GLU A 69 12.43 -13.14 8.52
C GLU A 69 12.30 -12.50 9.93
N HIS A 70 11.06 -12.28 10.39
CA HIS A 70 10.74 -11.53 11.59
C HIS A 70 9.64 -12.28 12.37
N ALA A 71 10.00 -13.44 12.90
CA ALA A 71 9.08 -14.21 13.75
C ALA A 71 8.52 -13.30 14.86
N GLU A 72 7.26 -13.54 15.24
CA GLU A 72 6.54 -12.79 16.28
C GLU A 72 6.17 -11.34 15.91
N GLN A 73 6.58 -10.86 14.73
CA GLN A 73 6.21 -9.56 14.20
C GLN A 73 5.00 -9.66 13.25
N GLY A 74 4.33 -8.54 13.01
CA GLY A 74 3.22 -8.45 12.06
C GLY A 74 3.64 -8.66 10.60
N ALA A 75 2.65 -8.73 9.72
CA ALA A 75 2.85 -8.88 8.27
C ALA A 75 2.57 -7.57 7.53
N GLY A 76 3.08 -7.44 6.30
CA GLY A 76 2.73 -6.35 5.40
C GLY A 76 3.67 -5.13 5.44
N TYR A 77 4.72 -5.14 6.26
CA TYR A 77 5.68 -4.04 6.31
C TYR A 77 6.50 -3.92 5.03
N LEU A 78 6.84 -2.68 4.67
CA LEU A 78 7.62 -2.33 3.49
C LEU A 78 9.01 -1.79 3.88
N PRO A 79 10.03 -1.98 3.03
CA PRO A 79 11.37 -1.50 3.34
C PRO A 79 11.41 0.03 3.34
N CYS A 80 12.34 0.60 4.09
CA CYS A 80 12.72 1.99 3.95
C CYS A 80 13.40 2.21 2.59
N PRO A 81 13.29 3.40 1.98
CA PRO A 81 14.06 3.72 0.79
C PRO A 81 15.57 3.79 1.09
N ASP A 82 16.39 3.64 0.05
CA ASP A 82 17.82 3.90 0.12
C ASP A 82 18.07 5.41 0.05
N ASN A 83 18.62 5.96 1.14
CA ASN A 83 18.96 7.38 1.29
C ASN A 83 20.47 7.65 1.16
N SER A 84 21.23 6.67 0.68
CA SER A 84 22.70 6.71 0.59
C SER A 84 23.24 6.33 -0.79
N ASN A 85 22.36 5.91 -1.70
CA ASN A 85 22.68 5.37 -3.02
C ASN A 85 23.53 4.07 -2.97
N SER A 86 23.39 3.31 -1.89
CA SER A 86 24.10 2.04 -1.65
C SER A 86 23.35 0.82 -2.21
N GLY A 87 22.08 0.98 -2.53
CA GLY A 87 21.13 -0.09 -2.85
C GLY A 87 20.45 -0.73 -1.64
N SER A 88 20.71 -0.25 -0.43
CA SER A 88 20.13 -0.76 0.81
C SER A 88 19.43 0.35 1.59
N PRO A 89 18.40 0.02 2.42
CA PRO A 89 17.85 1.00 3.35
C PRO A 89 18.92 1.47 4.36
N PRO A 90 18.74 2.64 4.99
CA PRO A 90 19.60 3.05 6.09
C PRO A 90 19.54 2.03 7.24
N GLY A 91 20.65 1.87 7.96
CA GLY A 91 20.69 1.10 9.21
C GLY A 91 19.98 1.79 10.39
N ILE A 92 19.42 2.97 10.18
CA ILE A 92 18.68 3.78 11.14
C ILE A 92 17.25 4.03 10.64
N SER A 93 16.40 4.65 11.46
CA SER A 93 15.04 5.05 11.09
C SER A 93 15.00 5.88 9.81
N CYS A 94 14.10 5.55 8.87
CA CYS A 94 13.79 6.41 7.74
C CYS A 94 12.67 7.39 8.11
N HIS A 95 13.04 8.46 8.83
CA HIS A 95 12.15 9.50 9.39
C HIS A 95 11.33 9.05 10.62
N ALA A 96 10.54 9.97 11.17
CA ALA A 96 9.71 9.74 12.35
C ALA A 96 8.66 8.63 12.14
N ARG A 97 8.10 8.08 13.22
CA ARG A 97 6.96 7.15 13.11
C ARG A 97 5.80 7.83 12.40
N ASP A 98 5.07 7.06 11.59
CA ASP A 98 3.93 7.51 10.78
C ASP A 98 4.25 8.57 9.71
N HIS A 99 5.50 9.03 9.61
CA HIS A 99 5.99 9.79 8.46
C HIS A 99 6.46 8.83 7.35
N GLY A 100 5.99 9.07 6.13
CA GLY A 100 6.51 8.41 4.94
C GLY A 100 7.92 8.87 4.59
N ALA A 101 8.56 8.13 3.70
CA ALA A 101 9.94 8.37 3.29
C ALA A 101 10.07 8.22 1.77
N LEU A 102 10.85 9.10 1.14
CA LEU A 102 11.18 9.02 -0.29
C LEU A 102 12.71 8.95 -0.50
N GLY A 103 13.15 8.04 -1.37
CA GLY A 103 14.55 7.91 -1.76
C GLY A 103 14.73 6.97 -2.94
N ARG A 104 15.90 6.35 -3.08
CA ARG A 104 16.15 5.35 -4.14
C ARG A 104 15.50 4.01 -3.78
N LEU A 105 15.17 3.21 -4.79
CA LEU A 105 14.71 1.84 -4.57
C LEU A 105 15.81 1.02 -3.89
N PRO A 106 15.55 0.38 -2.73
CA PRO A 106 16.54 -0.41 -2.00
C PRO A 106 16.73 -1.81 -2.62
N TYR A 107 17.23 -1.83 -3.87
CA TYR A 107 17.27 -3.04 -4.70
C TYR A 107 17.98 -4.24 -4.05
N ARG A 108 19.04 -4.01 -3.25
CA ARG A 108 19.74 -5.10 -2.55
C ARG A 108 18.87 -5.73 -1.47
N ARG A 109 18.13 -4.93 -0.70
CA ARG A 109 17.20 -5.44 0.32
C ARG A 109 16.05 -6.22 -0.32
N LEU A 110 15.66 -5.84 -1.53
CA LEU A 110 14.65 -6.52 -2.32
C LEU A 110 15.16 -7.74 -3.09
N GLY A 111 16.44 -8.11 -2.97
CA GLY A 111 17.02 -9.24 -3.71
C GLY A 111 17.10 -9.01 -5.23
N LEU A 112 17.09 -7.75 -5.67
CA LEU A 112 17.09 -7.36 -7.07
C LEU A 112 18.48 -6.90 -7.54
N PRO A 113 18.79 -7.00 -8.84
CA PRO A 113 19.82 -6.16 -9.44
C PRO A 113 19.38 -4.68 -9.39
N PRO A 114 20.30 -3.71 -9.58
CA PRO A 114 19.91 -2.30 -9.72
C PRO A 114 19.00 -2.14 -10.94
N LEU A 115 17.70 -1.97 -10.70
CA LEU A 115 16.72 -1.79 -11.75
C LEU A 115 16.87 -0.41 -12.37
N ARG A 116 16.88 -0.39 -13.71
CA ARG A 116 16.96 0.83 -14.50
C ARG A 116 15.74 0.98 -15.38
N ASP A 117 15.29 2.22 -15.53
CA ASP A 117 14.28 2.57 -16.51
C ASP A 117 14.83 2.53 -17.95
N GLY A 118 13.98 2.77 -18.94
CA GLY A 118 14.40 2.78 -20.35
C GLY A 118 15.35 3.90 -20.76
N ARG A 119 15.75 4.76 -19.83
CA ARG A 119 16.74 5.83 -19.99
C ARG A 119 17.95 5.61 -19.07
N GLU A 120 18.15 4.38 -18.61
CA GLU A 120 19.26 3.93 -17.78
C GLU A 120 19.32 4.58 -16.38
N GLN A 121 18.19 5.12 -15.89
CA GLN A 121 18.10 5.74 -14.57
C GLN A 121 17.60 4.75 -13.54
N CYS A 122 18.16 4.81 -12.33
CA CYS A 122 17.65 4.03 -11.22
C CYS A 122 16.29 4.55 -10.72
N LEU A 123 15.46 3.62 -10.27
CA LEU A 123 14.13 3.91 -9.76
C LEU A 123 14.18 4.61 -8.39
N TRP A 124 13.21 5.50 -8.16
CA TRP A 124 12.91 6.08 -6.85
C TRP A 124 11.75 5.35 -6.22
N TYR A 125 11.62 5.49 -4.90
CA TYR A 125 10.66 4.76 -4.10
C TYR A 125 10.22 5.61 -2.91
N ALA A 126 8.91 5.80 -2.81
CA ALA A 126 8.23 6.35 -1.66
C ALA A 126 7.49 5.24 -0.90
N VAL A 127 7.53 5.29 0.43
CA VAL A 127 6.80 4.38 1.33
C VAL A 127 6.02 5.19 2.35
N ALA A 128 4.76 4.80 2.59
CA ALA A 128 3.92 5.46 3.57
C ALA A 128 4.37 5.11 4.99
N GLY A 129 4.25 6.06 5.91
CA GLY A 129 4.61 5.87 7.31
C GLY A 129 3.80 4.78 8.00
N SER A 130 2.57 4.55 7.53
CA SER A 130 1.67 3.47 7.95
C SER A 130 2.08 2.07 7.51
N PHE A 131 3.11 1.92 6.66
CA PHE A 131 3.58 0.63 6.15
C PHE A 131 5.09 0.43 6.26
N LYS A 132 5.89 1.47 6.52
CA LYS A 132 7.35 1.30 6.62
C LYS A 132 7.74 0.45 7.83
N HIS A 133 8.80 -0.34 7.68
CA HIS A 133 9.29 -1.21 8.75
C HIS A 133 10.14 -0.50 9.81
N ASN A 134 10.58 0.75 9.60
CA ASN A 134 11.47 1.43 10.56
C ASN A 134 11.33 2.98 10.63
N PRO A 135 10.90 3.52 11.79
CA PRO A 135 10.15 2.83 12.84
C PRO A 135 8.83 2.30 12.29
N LYS A 136 8.39 1.16 12.81
CA LYS A 136 7.07 0.63 12.51
C LYS A 136 5.96 1.57 13.01
N PRO A 137 4.83 1.66 12.29
CA PRO A 137 3.61 2.27 12.82
C PRO A 137 3.14 1.52 14.07
N LEU A 138 2.31 2.17 14.88
CA LEU A 138 1.69 1.54 16.05
C LEU A 138 0.66 0.47 15.65
N THR A 139 0.10 0.58 14.44
CA THR A 139 -0.93 -0.33 13.92
C THR A 139 -0.74 -0.58 12.43
N LEU A 140 -0.69 -1.84 12.04
CA LEU A 140 -0.69 -2.29 10.64
C LEU A 140 -1.72 -3.39 10.39
N ASN A 141 -2.82 -3.07 9.70
CA ASN A 141 -3.84 -4.02 9.27
C ASN A 141 -4.46 -3.59 7.92
N TRP A 142 -5.48 -4.31 7.46
CA TRP A 142 -6.15 -4.04 6.18
C TRP A 142 -6.90 -2.69 6.10
N ASP A 143 -7.03 -1.98 7.22
CA ASP A 143 -7.60 -0.64 7.29
C ASP A 143 -6.54 0.45 7.45
N SER A 144 -5.25 0.09 7.53
CA SER A 144 -4.16 1.06 7.58
C SER A 144 -4.22 2.00 6.36
N PRO A 145 -4.18 3.32 6.59
CA PRO A 145 -4.37 4.30 5.53
C PRO A 145 -3.15 4.40 4.63
N GLY A 146 -3.34 4.72 3.35
CA GLY A 146 -2.25 5.19 2.50
C GLY A 146 -1.97 6.68 2.69
N GLN A 147 -0.90 7.16 2.05
CA GLN A 147 -0.46 8.56 2.12
C GLN A 147 -0.32 9.21 0.73
N PHE A 148 -0.51 8.44 -0.35
CA PHE A 148 -0.14 8.88 -1.70
C PHE A 148 -1.34 8.91 -2.66
N GLU A 149 -1.76 10.09 -3.08
CA GLU A 149 -2.74 10.21 -4.16
C GLU A 149 -2.02 10.07 -5.52
N ILE A 150 -2.54 9.25 -6.44
CA ILE A 150 -1.94 9.08 -7.76
C ILE A 150 -2.82 9.78 -8.79
N VAL A 151 -2.24 10.73 -9.52
CA VAL A 151 -2.91 11.44 -10.62
C VAL A 151 -2.19 11.26 -11.95
N ASP A 152 -2.94 11.38 -13.05
CA ASP A 152 -2.36 11.51 -14.38
C ASP A 152 -1.84 12.95 -14.63
N SER A 153 -1.21 13.14 -15.79
CA SER A 153 -0.71 14.45 -16.22
C SER A 153 -1.80 15.52 -16.40
N GLY A 154 -3.07 15.12 -16.49
CA GLY A 154 -4.23 16.01 -16.53
C GLY A 154 -4.81 16.35 -15.15
N GLY A 155 -4.24 15.80 -14.07
CA GLY A 155 -4.72 15.98 -12.70
C GLY A 155 -5.88 15.06 -12.31
N HIS A 156 -6.22 14.06 -13.12
CA HIS A 156 -7.26 13.09 -12.76
C HIS A 156 -6.70 12.01 -11.85
N VAL A 157 -7.42 11.67 -10.80
CA VAL A 157 -7.06 10.57 -9.90
C VAL A 157 -7.17 9.23 -10.63
N ILE A 158 -6.06 8.50 -10.68
CA ILE A 158 -5.93 7.17 -11.33
C ILE A 158 -5.67 6.03 -10.35
N GLY A 159 -5.48 6.34 -9.06
CA GLY A 159 -5.23 5.37 -7.98
C GLY A 159 -6.46 4.58 -7.50
N GLY A 160 -7.65 4.83 -8.06
CA GLY A 160 -8.91 4.23 -7.63
C GLY A 160 -9.59 5.00 -6.49
N ALA A 161 -10.90 4.81 -6.34
CA ALA A 161 -11.68 5.48 -5.31
C ALA A 161 -11.47 4.83 -3.94
N GLY A 162 -10.76 5.51 -3.04
CA GLY A 162 -10.94 5.34 -1.61
C GLY A 162 -9.77 4.82 -0.78
N TYR A 163 -8.63 4.48 -1.38
CA TYR A 163 -7.37 4.32 -0.64
C TYR A 163 -6.25 4.97 -1.42
N SER A 164 -5.61 5.96 -0.80
CA SER A 164 -4.33 6.48 -1.26
C SER A 164 -3.32 5.31 -1.30
N ALA A 165 -2.38 5.35 -2.22
CA ALA A 165 -1.32 4.36 -2.30
C ALA A 165 -0.43 4.40 -1.04
N ILE A 166 0.17 3.26 -0.73
CA ILE A 166 1.07 3.05 0.42
C ILE A 166 2.53 2.97 0.00
N ALA A 167 2.78 2.78 -1.30
CA ALA A 167 4.09 2.88 -1.90
C ALA A 167 3.98 3.33 -3.35
N VAL A 168 4.95 4.11 -3.79
CA VAL A 168 5.09 4.58 -5.17
C VAL A 168 6.51 4.31 -5.62
N VAL A 169 6.68 3.64 -6.76
CA VAL A 169 7.98 3.50 -7.43
C VAL A 169 7.93 4.38 -8.68
N ILE A 170 8.99 5.15 -8.89
CA ILE A 170 9.06 6.20 -9.91
C ILE A 170 10.24 5.91 -10.84
N ALA A 171 9.97 5.92 -12.14
CA ALA A 171 10.96 5.90 -13.21
C ALA A 171 11.17 7.33 -13.73
N PRO A 172 12.36 7.93 -13.51
CA PRO A 172 12.66 9.33 -13.85
C PRO A 172 12.59 9.71 -15.33
N GLY A 173 12.57 8.75 -16.24
CA GLY A 173 12.50 9.03 -17.67
C GLY A 173 13.67 9.87 -18.19
N LEU A 174 13.39 10.71 -19.18
CA LEU A 174 14.38 11.62 -19.77
C LEU A 174 14.59 12.84 -18.87
N ALA A 175 15.81 13.37 -18.85
CA ALA A 175 16.03 14.65 -18.20
C ALA A 175 15.23 15.75 -18.93
N LEU A 176 14.36 16.44 -18.20
CA LEU A 176 13.65 17.64 -18.70
C LEU A 176 14.55 18.88 -18.61
N PRO A 177 14.22 19.98 -19.32
CA PRO A 177 14.94 21.24 -19.17
C PRO A 177 15.05 21.66 -17.70
N GLY A 178 16.28 21.94 -17.24
CA GLY A 178 16.58 22.27 -15.85
C GLY A 178 17.02 21.08 -14.98
N GLN A 179 16.78 19.84 -15.41
CA GLN A 179 17.27 18.64 -14.73
C GLN A 179 18.73 18.33 -15.13
N ASN A 180 19.67 18.79 -14.31
CA ASN A 180 21.08 18.48 -14.48
C ASN A 180 21.49 17.27 -13.65
N ARG A 181 21.37 16.07 -14.24
CA ARG A 181 21.67 14.82 -13.54
C ARG A 181 23.16 14.71 -13.22
N PRO A 182 23.55 14.58 -11.94
CA PRO A 182 24.93 14.33 -11.59
C PRO A 182 25.39 12.99 -12.21
N PRO A 183 26.65 12.89 -12.66
CA PRO A 183 27.21 11.58 -13.00
C PRO A 183 27.14 10.67 -11.76
N ALA A 184 27.27 9.35 -11.96
CA ALA A 184 27.49 8.46 -10.83
C ALA A 184 28.73 8.96 -10.07
N ALA A 185 28.59 9.21 -8.76
CA ALA A 185 29.73 9.61 -7.95
C ALA A 185 30.88 8.60 -8.13
N ALA A 186 32.10 9.10 -8.30
CA ALA A 186 33.29 8.26 -8.38
C ALA A 186 33.59 7.68 -6.99
N SER A 187 32.86 6.65 -6.58
CA SER A 187 33.04 5.96 -5.29
C SER A 187 33.05 4.44 -5.47
N THR A 188 34.24 3.87 -5.22
CA THR A 188 34.54 2.49 -4.79
C THR A 188 33.53 1.39 -5.17
N GLY A 189 33.43 1.05 -6.47
CA GLY A 189 32.92 -0.24 -6.99
C GLY A 189 31.49 -0.69 -6.59
N SER A 190 30.78 0.07 -5.78
CA SER A 190 29.56 -0.33 -5.09
C SER A 190 28.36 0.53 -5.49
N GLN A 191 28.60 1.75 -5.99
CA GLN A 191 27.58 2.68 -6.45
C GLN A 191 27.25 2.40 -7.93
N ARG A 192 26.10 1.76 -8.15
CA ARG A 192 25.65 1.36 -9.50
C ARG A 192 24.66 2.35 -10.12
N CYS A 193 24.14 3.30 -9.35
CA CYS A 193 23.14 4.26 -9.81
C CYS A 193 23.76 5.65 -10.05
N PRO A 194 23.34 6.37 -11.11
CA PRO A 194 23.72 7.77 -11.30
C PRO A 194 23.32 8.64 -10.10
N GLY A 195 24.04 9.75 -9.89
CA GLY A 195 23.80 10.65 -8.78
C GLY A 195 24.80 10.53 -7.63
N SER A 196 24.60 11.38 -6.63
CA SER A 196 25.39 11.48 -5.41
C SER A 196 25.06 10.37 -4.41
N THR A 197 25.76 10.35 -3.28
CA THR A 197 25.44 9.51 -2.12
C THR A 197 24.33 10.12 -1.25
N LEU A 198 23.74 11.25 -1.65
CA LEU A 198 22.68 11.94 -0.93
C LEU A 198 21.47 12.10 -1.87
N PRO A 199 20.66 11.04 -2.07
CA PRO A 199 19.49 11.08 -2.95
C PRO A 199 18.55 12.25 -2.67
N ALA A 200 18.41 12.68 -1.41
CA ALA A 200 17.61 13.86 -1.07
C ALA A 200 18.07 15.14 -1.81
N ALA A 201 19.38 15.33 -2.00
CA ALA A 201 19.94 16.48 -2.73
C ALA A 201 19.78 16.34 -4.25
N ASP A 202 19.66 15.11 -4.76
CA ASP A 202 19.54 14.82 -6.17
C ASP A 202 18.10 14.93 -6.70
N LEU A 203 17.09 14.99 -5.83
CA LEU A 203 15.68 14.82 -6.20
C LEU A 203 15.26 15.69 -7.39
N ALA A 204 15.54 16.99 -7.33
CA ALA A 204 15.19 17.95 -8.38
C ALA A 204 15.95 17.75 -9.70
N ALA A 205 17.05 17.00 -9.69
CA ALA A 205 17.77 16.63 -10.89
C ALA A 205 17.19 15.40 -11.60
N PHE A 206 16.35 14.61 -10.92
CA PHE A 206 15.78 13.38 -11.47
C PHE A 206 14.26 13.42 -11.62
N LEU A 207 13.53 13.91 -10.61
CA LEU A 207 12.07 13.89 -10.58
C LEU A 207 11.49 15.23 -11.05
N ASP A 208 10.32 15.18 -11.66
CA ASP A 208 9.67 16.33 -12.30
C ASP A 208 8.94 17.23 -11.30
N ARG A 209 8.71 16.73 -10.07
CA ARG A 209 8.06 17.46 -8.99
C ARG A 209 8.90 17.48 -7.72
N PRO A 210 8.81 18.56 -6.91
CA PRO A 210 9.56 18.69 -5.66
C PRO A 210 8.87 17.91 -4.53
N TYR A 211 8.88 16.59 -4.61
CA TYR A 211 8.32 15.73 -3.56
C TYR A 211 9.11 15.84 -2.24
N PRO A 212 8.45 15.86 -1.08
CA PRO A 212 9.16 15.87 0.20
C PRO A 212 9.82 14.51 0.47
N VAL A 213 11.02 14.55 1.04
CA VAL A 213 11.76 13.35 1.47
C VAL A 213 11.18 12.77 2.76
N ASP A 214 10.79 13.67 3.68
CA ASP A 214 10.07 13.38 4.93
C ASP A 214 8.58 13.70 4.73
N ILE A 215 7.72 12.68 4.71
CA ILE A 215 6.33 12.81 4.29
C ILE A 215 5.41 12.73 5.51
N SER A 216 5.08 13.87 6.11
CA SER A 216 4.21 13.96 7.30
C SER A 216 2.71 13.97 7.01
N GLY A 217 2.31 13.98 5.74
CA GLY A 217 0.91 14.09 5.31
C GLY A 217 0.68 13.51 3.92
N GLU A 218 -0.48 13.80 3.34
CA GLU A 218 -0.83 13.32 2.01
C GLU A 218 0.01 14.02 0.92
N VAL A 219 0.51 13.23 -0.03
CA VAL A 219 1.29 13.72 -1.18
C VAL A 219 0.69 13.19 -2.47
N GLN A 220 0.50 14.08 -3.44
CA GLN A 220 0.05 13.72 -4.77
C GLN A 220 1.25 13.40 -5.66
N PHE A 221 1.34 12.16 -6.19
CA PHE A 221 2.30 11.73 -7.20
C PHE A 221 1.67 11.75 -8.59
N ILE A 222 2.42 12.26 -9.56
CA ILE A 222 1.94 12.43 -10.94
C ILE A 222 2.57 11.36 -11.84
N SER A 223 1.75 10.59 -12.53
CA SER A 223 2.19 9.78 -13.66
C SER A 223 2.20 10.62 -14.94
N GLY A 224 3.39 10.88 -15.44
CA GLY A 224 3.64 11.57 -16.70
C GLY A 224 3.22 10.78 -17.93
N GLN A 225 3.02 11.53 -19.02
CA GLN A 225 2.90 10.99 -20.37
C GLN A 225 4.02 11.53 -21.26
N ALA A 226 4.42 10.75 -22.26
CA ALA A 226 5.43 11.16 -23.21
C ALA A 226 5.03 12.48 -23.91
N GLY A 227 5.95 13.43 -23.97
CA GLY A 227 5.74 14.75 -24.59
C GLY A 227 5.05 15.78 -23.70
N SER A 228 4.77 15.48 -22.43
CA SER A 228 4.27 16.45 -21.45
C SER A 228 5.41 17.05 -20.60
N GLU A 229 5.11 18.10 -19.83
CA GLU A 229 6.04 18.70 -18.84
C GLU A 229 6.36 17.76 -17.67
N VAL A 230 5.69 16.61 -17.58
CA VAL A 230 5.99 15.53 -16.63
C VAL A 230 6.17 14.24 -17.42
N ASN A 231 7.35 13.63 -17.33
CA ASN A 231 7.68 12.37 -17.99
C ASN A 231 8.01 11.24 -17.00
N ASP A 232 8.03 11.51 -15.69
CA ASP A 232 8.10 10.51 -14.62
C ASP A 232 6.99 9.47 -14.80
N ILE A 233 7.32 8.18 -14.82
CA ILE A 233 6.32 7.11 -14.85
C ILE A 233 6.26 6.48 -13.46
N VAL A 234 5.06 6.34 -12.90
CA VAL A 234 4.88 5.73 -11.58
C VAL A 234 4.14 4.41 -11.66
N ILE A 235 4.45 3.54 -10.70
CA ILE A 235 3.62 2.38 -10.33
C ILE A 235 3.46 2.39 -8.82
N TRP A 236 2.36 1.86 -8.30
CA TRP A 236 2.06 1.94 -6.87
C TRP A 236 1.57 0.62 -6.30
N LEU A 237 1.56 0.55 -4.97
CA LEU A 237 0.90 -0.48 -4.17
C LEU A 237 -0.17 0.17 -3.30
N THR A 238 -1.24 -0.56 -3.08
CA THR A 238 -2.32 -0.21 -2.14
C THR A 238 -2.32 -1.19 -0.96
N THR A 239 -3.03 -0.84 0.12
CA THR A 239 -3.30 -1.76 1.23
C THR A 239 -3.92 -3.07 0.73
N ASP A 240 -4.85 -2.99 -0.23
CA ASP A 240 -5.53 -4.15 -0.81
C ASP A 240 -4.58 -5.10 -1.56
N ASP A 241 -3.51 -4.57 -2.19
CA ASP A 241 -2.52 -5.40 -2.86
C ASP A 241 -1.80 -6.32 -1.85
N ILE A 242 -1.38 -5.75 -0.71
CA ILE A 242 -0.66 -6.48 0.34
C ILE A 242 -1.61 -7.46 1.03
N PHE A 243 -2.75 -6.99 1.55
CA PHE A 243 -3.65 -7.87 2.30
C PHE A 243 -4.37 -8.89 1.40
N GLY A 244 -4.60 -8.56 0.13
CA GLY A 244 -5.04 -9.53 -0.88
C GLY A 244 -4.00 -10.62 -1.14
N ALA A 245 -2.70 -10.30 -1.09
CA ALA A 245 -1.65 -11.32 -1.16
C ALA A 245 -1.53 -12.13 0.13
N LEU A 246 -1.61 -11.48 1.31
CA LEU A 246 -1.58 -12.15 2.61
C LEU A 246 -2.73 -13.15 2.77
N ARG A 247 -3.95 -12.82 2.33
CA ARG A 247 -5.10 -13.74 2.32
C ARG A 247 -4.86 -15.07 1.61
N ARG A 248 -3.91 -15.11 0.67
CA ARG A 248 -3.56 -16.34 -0.08
C ARG A 248 -2.50 -17.17 0.64
N ARG A 249 -1.89 -16.67 1.71
CA ARG A 249 -0.93 -17.43 2.51
C ARG A 249 -1.68 -18.41 3.42
N PRO A 250 -1.14 -19.63 3.63
CA PRO A 250 -1.77 -20.63 4.48
C PRO A 250 -1.75 -20.28 5.97
N ASP A 251 -0.85 -19.39 6.40
CA ASP A 251 -0.70 -18.97 7.80
C ASP A 251 -1.53 -17.73 8.16
N PHE A 252 -2.14 -17.05 7.19
CA PHE A 252 -2.90 -15.84 7.45
C PHE A 252 -4.18 -16.10 8.27
N VAL A 253 -4.90 -17.18 7.96
CA VAL A 253 -6.10 -17.56 8.72
C VAL A 253 -5.77 -17.92 10.18
N PRO A 254 -4.82 -18.84 10.46
CA PRO A 254 -4.37 -19.09 11.82
C PRO A 254 -3.89 -17.84 12.56
N MET A 255 -3.20 -16.92 11.86
CA MET A 255 -2.71 -15.69 12.48
C MET A 255 -3.84 -14.76 12.96
N ILE A 256 -4.97 -14.67 12.23
CA ILE A 256 -6.14 -13.93 12.69
C ILE A 256 -6.81 -14.64 13.87
N ASP A 257 -6.96 -15.96 13.82
CA ASP A 257 -7.51 -16.73 14.95
C ASP A 257 -6.66 -16.58 16.22
N ASP A 258 -5.33 -16.61 16.09
CA ASP A 258 -4.39 -16.34 17.19
C ASP A 258 -4.61 -14.95 17.81
N VAL A 259 -4.89 -13.92 16.99
CA VAL A 259 -5.20 -12.57 17.50
C VAL A 259 -6.43 -12.59 18.39
N LEU A 260 -7.49 -13.31 17.99
CA LEU A 260 -8.70 -13.44 18.80
C LEU A 260 -8.44 -14.21 20.09
N ASP A 261 -7.62 -15.26 20.05
CA ASP A 261 -7.30 -16.07 21.22
C ASP A 261 -6.43 -15.30 22.23
N ILE A 262 -5.45 -14.53 21.75
CA ILE A 262 -4.65 -13.60 22.57
C ILE A 262 -5.57 -12.58 23.25
N ALA A 263 -6.48 -11.97 22.48
CA ALA A 263 -7.42 -10.99 23.01
C ALA A 263 -8.37 -11.60 24.06
N ALA A 264 -8.89 -12.81 23.80
CA ALA A 264 -9.79 -13.51 24.71
C ALA A 264 -9.11 -13.87 26.02
N SER A 265 -7.87 -14.37 25.97
CA SER A 265 -7.06 -14.62 27.15
C SER A 265 -6.81 -13.34 27.96
N GLY A 266 -6.39 -12.27 27.29
CA GLY A 266 -6.15 -10.97 27.91
C GLY A 266 -7.40 -10.37 28.57
N LEU A 267 -8.55 -10.40 27.88
CA LEU A 267 -9.81 -9.93 28.43
C LEU A 267 -10.27 -10.79 29.61
N SER A 268 -10.16 -12.12 29.51
CA SER A 268 -10.55 -13.06 30.57
C SER A 268 -9.83 -12.74 31.88
N ALA A 269 -8.56 -12.36 31.82
CA ALA A 269 -7.77 -11.97 32.98
C ALA A 269 -8.25 -10.66 33.64
N GLN A 270 -9.02 -9.83 32.93
CA GLN A 270 -9.52 -8.53 33.39
C GLN A 270 -11.00 -8.54 33.81
N LEU A 271 -11.73 -9.65 33.60
CA LEU A 271 -13.18 -9.72 33.85
C LEU A 271 -13.59 -9.51 35.32
N ASP A 272 -12.67 -9.66 36.26
CA ASP A 272 -12.89 -9.44 37.69
C ASP A 272 -12.27 -8.13 38.18
N THR A 273 -11.81 -7.25 37.28
CA THR A 273 -11.16 -5.97 37.61
C THR A 273 -12.13 -4.80 37.42
N PRO A 274 -12.76 -4.25 38.46
CA PRO A 274 -13.75 -3.17 38.29
C PRO A 274 -13.19 -1.91 37.63
N ALA A 275 -11.91 -1.59 37.90
CA ALA A 275 -11.24 -0.46 37.30
C ALA A 275 -11.06 -0.61 35.77
N PHE A 276 -10.93 -1.84 35.27
CA PHE A 276 -10.83 -2.12 33.84
C PHE A 276 -12.13 -1.74 33.14
N PHE A 277 -13.29 -2.20 33.65
CA PHE A 277 -14.58 -1.82 33.09
C PHE A 277 -14.81 -0.32 33.15
N ALA A 278 -14.51 0.32 34.27
CA ALA A 278 -14.66 1.77 34.41
C ALA A 278 -13.82 2.58 33.40
N ALA A 279 -12.69 2.05 32.94
CA ALA A 279 -11.79 2.71 32.00
C ALA A 279 -12.08 2.40 30.52
N HIS A 280 -12.64 1.23 30.21
CA HIS A 280 -12.70 0.71 28.84
C HIS A 280 -14.10 0.42 28.32
N THR A 281 -15.16 0.69 29.08
CA THR A 281 -16.54 0.57 28.60
C THR A 281 -17.12 1.94 28.23
N ASP A 282 -17.76 1.99 27.06
CA ASP A 282 -18.35 3.22 26.50
C ASP A 282 -19.87 3.28 26.76
N PHE A 283 -20.51 2.13 27.00
CA PHE A 283 -21.95 2.01 27.17
C PHE A 283 -22.29 0.87 28.13
N THR A 284 -23.33 1.08 28.92
CA THR A 284 -23.87 0.08 29.85
C THR A 284 -25.39 0.05 29.71
N HIS A 285 -25.95 -1.14 29.50
CA HIS A 285 -27.39 -1.37 29.48
C HIS A 285 -27.73 -2.58 30.36
N ALA A 286 -28.57 -2.38 31.37
CA ALA A 286 -28.82 -3.37 32.42
C ALA A 286 -27.49 -3.86 33.03
N ASN A 287 -27.24 -5.18 33.01
CA ASN A 287 -26.01 -5.80 33.51
C ASN A 287 -24.96 -6.06 32.41
N ARG A 288 -25.03 -5.36 31.27
CA ARG A 288 -24.10 -5.52 30.14
C ARG A 288 -23.34 -4.24 29.90
N ALA A 289 -22.02 -4.34 29.74
CA ALA A 289 -21.17 -3.24 29.33
C ALA A 289 -20.41 -3.61 28.05
N HIS A 290 -20.19 -2.64 27.16
CA HIS A 290 -19.41 -2.85 25.94
C HIS A 290 -18.36 -1.77 25.73
N GLY A 291 -17.34 -2.10 24.93
CA GLY A 291 -16.28 -1.15 24.60
C GLY A 291 -15.27 -1.69 23.58
N ARG A 292 -14.17 -0.96 23.45
CA ARG A 292 -13.01 -1.34 22.63
C ARG A 292 -11.99 -2.07 23.48
N LEU A 293 -11.29 -3.02 22.87
CA LEU A 293 -10.15 -3.67 23.53
C LEU A 293 -8.99 -2.65 23.66
N PRO A 294 -8.35 -2.53 24.84
CA PRO A 294 -7.27 -1.57 25.06
C PRO A 294 -5.93 -2.06 24.50
N ALA A 295 -4.85 -1.33 24.76
CA ALA A 295 -3.52 -1.72 24.28
C ALA A 295 -3.03 -3.03 24.93
N ALA A 296 -2.10 -3.72 24.26
CA ALA A 296 -1.53 -4.98 24.76
C ALA A 296 -1.00 -4.88 26.21
N SER A 297 -0.39 -3.75 26.54
CA SER A 297 0.15 -3.47 27.87
C SER A 297 -0.92 -3.43 28.96
N GLU A 298 -2.14 -3.01 28.64
CA GLU A 298 -3.25 -2.90 29.59
C GLU A 298 -3.93 -4.26 29.82
N LEU A 299 -3.86 -5.16 28.83
CA LEU A 299 -4.33 -6.55 28.96
C LEU A 299 -3.28 -7.49 29.56
N GLY A 300 -2.04 -7.04 29.77
CA GLY A 300 -0.95 -7.89 30.23
C GLY A 300 -0.51 -8.93 29.20
N ILE A 301 -0.65 -8.62 27.91
CA ILE A 301 -0.24 -9.50 26.81
C ILE A 301 1.29 -9.62 26.79
N ALA A 302 1.78 -10.85 26.56
CA ALA A 302 3.20 -11.16 26.54
C ALA A 302 3.94 -10.40 25.42
N PRO A 303 5.20 -9.94 25.63
CA PRO A 303 5.94 -9.12 24.67
C PRO A 303 5.97 -9.64 23.23
N GLU A 304 6.10 -10.96 23.06
CA GLU A 304 6.11 -11.67 21.77
C GLU A 304 4.79 -11.59 21.00
N ALA A 305 3.68 -11.30 21.69
CA ALA A 305 2.35 -11.20 21.10
C ALA A 305 1.87 -9.75 20.93
N VAL A 306 2.58 -8.78 21.52
CA VAL A 306 2.18 -7.36 21.55
C VAL A 306 1.94 -6.81 20.15
N GLU A 307 2.93 -6.95 19.25
CA GLU A 307 2.83 -6.36 17.90
C GLU A 307 1.69 -7.01 17.10
N ARG A 308 1.55 -8.34 17.20
CA ARG A 308 0.48 -9.08 16.53
C ARG A 308 -0.89 -8.62 17.02
N TYR A 309 -1.09 -8.50 18.33
CA TYR A 309 -2.35 -8.04 18.89
C TYR A 309 -2.63 -6.56 18.55
N ASP A 310 -1.68 -5.65 18.81
CA ASP A 310 -1.91 -4.21 18.66
C ASP A 310 -2.14 -3.81 17.20
N ASN A 311 -1.55 -4.54 16.24
CA ASN A 311 -1.83 -4.35 14.82
C ASN A 311 -3.31 -4.54 14.46
N TRP A 312 -4.02 -5.40 15.19
CA TRP A 312 -5.39 -5.81 14.86
C TRP A 312 -6.44 -5.37 15.88
N ARG A 313 -6.04 -4.87 17.05
CA ARG A 313 -6.96 -4.53 18.16
C ARG A 313 -8.10 -3.59 17.78
N ASP A 314 -7.89 -2.72 16.80
CA ASP A 314 -8.92 -1.78 16.36
C ASP A 314 -10.10 -2.48 15.67
N GLN A 315 -9.94 -3.73 15.22
CA GLN A 315 -11.03 -4.59 14.74
C GLN A 315 -11.83 -5.25 15.86
N LEU A 316 -11.29 -5.25 17.09
CA LEU A 316 -11.88 -5.95 18.22
C LEU A 316 -12.81 -5.04 19.02
N ARG A 317 -13.92 -5.60 19.45
CA ARG A 317 -14.85 -5.05 20.43
C ARG A 317 -15.11 -6.10 21.49
N PHE A 318 -15.48 -5.67 22.70
CA PHE A 318 -15.92 -6.60 23.73
C PHE A 318 -17.26 -6.19 24.32
N VAL A 319 -17.96 -7.18 24.84
CA VAL A 319 -19.17 -7.05 25.63
C VAL A 319 -19.04 -7.96 26.83
N ALA A 320 -19.40 -7.50 28.02
CA ALA A 320 -19.24 -8.26 29.26
C ALA A 320 -20.41 -8.04 30.22
N CYS A 321 -20.72 -9.07 30.99
CA CYS A 321 -21.70 -9.02 32.06
C CYS A 321 -21.04 -8.44 33.32
N THR A 322 -21.60 -7.34 33.82
CA THR A 322 -21.03 -6.58 34.95
C THR A 322 -21.28 -7.23 36.31
N ASP A 323 -22.13 -8.25 36.37
CA ASP A 323 -22.55 -8.96 37.58
C ASP A 323 -22.02 -10.40 37.65
N ALA A 324 -21.04 -10.74 36.80
CA ALA A 324 -20.46 -12.07 36.65
C ALA A 324 -21.44 -13.18 36.23
N SER A 325 -22.65 -12.83 35.79
CA SER A 325 -23.58 -13.78 35.18
C SER A 325 -23.20 -14.09 33.73
N SER A 326 -23.74 -15.17 33.17
CA SER A 326 -23.69 -15.46 31.72
C SER A 326 -24.89 -14.81 31.02
N CYS A 327 -24.92 -13.47 31.04
CA CYS A 327 -26.05 -12.70 30.51
C CYS A 327 -26.09 -12.69 28.97
N LEU A 328 -24.98 -12.97 28.28
CA LEU A 328 -24.88 -12.90 26.81
C LEU A 328 -25.17 -14.26 26.17
N SER A 329 -25.73 -14.24 24.96
CA SER A 329 -25.96 -15.44 24.16
C SER A 329 -25.29 -15.29 22.80
N ALA A 330 -24.46 -16.25 22.42
CA ALA A 330 -23.72 -16.26 21.16
C ALA A 330 -24.11 -17.48 20.32
N THR A 331 -24.72 -17.28 19.15
CA THR A 331 -25.06 -18.33 18.19
C THR A 331 -23.96 -18.45 17.15
N LEU A 332 -23.12 -19.46 17.28
CA LEU A 332 -21.84 -19.54 16.58
C LEU A 332 -21.77 -20.78 15.70
N ALA A 333 -21.48 -20.57 14.42
CA ALA A 333 -21.06 -21.62 13.51
C ALA A 333 -19.53 -21.67 13.42
N ASP A 334 -19.01 -22.77 12.85
CA ASP A 334 -17.56 -23.05 12.86
C ASP A 334 -16.76 -22.01 12.05
N SER A 335 -16.97 -21.96 10.73
CA SER A 335 -16.38 -20.92 9.87
C SER A 335 -17.26 -20.66 8.64
N ALA A 336 -17.09 -19.51 7.98
CA ALA A 336 -17.82 -19.21 6.75
C ALA A 336 -17.50 -20.21 5.60
N GLN A 337 -16.36 -20.91 5.68
CA GLN A 337 -15.98 -21.96 4.75
C GLN A 337 -16.67 -23.31 5.07
N THR A 338 -16.92 -23.55 6.35
CA THR A 338 -17.53 -24.77 6.91
C THR A 338 -18.71 -24.39 7.80
N PRO A 339 -19.87 -24.02 7.22
CA PRO A 339 -21.06 -23.66 7.99
C PRO A 339 -21.72 -24.91 8.60
N SER A 340 -21.05 -25.50 9.59
CA SER A 340 -21.59 -26.51 10.50
C SER A 340 -22.80 -25.92 11.25
N PRO A 341 -23.78 -26.72 11.73
CA PRO A 341 -24.90 -26.18 12.49
C PRO A 341 -24.40 -25.27 13.62
N ALA A 342 -24.96 -24.06 13.66
CA ALA A 342 -24.63 -23.10 14.70
C ALA A 342 -25.09 -23.62 16.06
N THR A 343 -24.28 -23.38 17.08
CA THR A 343 -24.59 -23.70 18.47
C THR A 343 -24.71 -22.44 19.28
N THR A 344 -25.72 -22.37 20.14
CA THR A 344 -25.88 -21.24 21.06
C THR A 344 -25.13 -21.52 22.36
N GLU A 345 -24.32 -20.57 22.79
CA GLU A 345 -23.54 -20.57 24.03
C GLU A 345 -23.93 -19.38 24.90
N ASP A 346 -23.99 -19.59 26.21
CA ASP A 346 -24.15 -18.50 27.18
C ASP A 346 -22.76 -18.02 27.61
N CYS A 347 -22.53 -16.70 27.55
CA CYS A 347 -21.23 -16.09 27.80
C CYS A 347 -21.31 -15.06 28.94
N ARG A 348 -20.31 -15.06 29.82
CA ARG A 348 -20.05 -13.95 30.73
C ARG A 348 -19.47 -12.75 30.00
N ALA A 349 -18.64 -12.98 28.99
CA ALA A 349 -18.16 -11.94 28.10
C ALA A 349 -17.97 -12.49 26.69
N LEU A 350 -17.87 -11.62 25.72
CA LEU A 350 -17.51 -11.99 24.36
C LEU A 350 -16.62 -10.93 23.73
N ILE A 351 -15.79 -11.39 22.81
CA ILE A 351 -15.02 -10.55 21.90
C ILE A 351 -15.62 -10.72 20.52
N ILE A 352 -15.80 -9.60 19.81
CA ILE A 352 -16.25 -9.55 18.43
C ILE A 352 -15.12 -8.94 17.60
N PHE A 353 -14.70 -9.64 16.56
CA PHE A 353 -13.79 -9.14 15.54
C PHE A 353 -14.60 -8.77 14.31
N GLY A 354 -14.64 -7.48 13.97
CA GLY A 354 -15.23 -7.01 12.73
C GLY A 354 -14.33 -7.34 11.55
N GLY A 355 -14.88 -8.02 10.54
CA GLY A 355 -14.14 -8.41 9.35
C GLY A 355 -13.68 -7.23 8.49
N GLU A 356 -13.22 -7.56 7.28
CA GLU A 356 -12.89 -6.56 6.27
C GLU A 356 -14.09 -5.67 5.93
N ARG A 357 -13.82 -4.38 5.73
CA ARG A 357 -14.85 -3.40 5.41
C ARG A 357 -15.78 -3.83 4.28
N GLN A 358 -17.07 -3.71 4.53
CA GLN A 358 -18.07 -3.79 3.46
C GLN A 358 -17.95 -2.58 2.53
N ARG A 359 -17.91 -2.82 1.21
CA ARG A 359 -17.84 -1.78 0.16
C ARG A 359 -19.15 -1.60 -0.61
N GLY A 360 -20.21 -2.28 -0.17
CA GLY A 360 -21.52 -2.32 -0.82
C GLY A 360 -22.38 -1.08 -0.51
N ALA A 361 -23.69 -1.29 -0.43
CA ALA A 361 -24.69 -0.22 -0.24
C ALA A 361 -24.52 0.52 1.10
N THR A 362 -24.01 -0.14 2.13
CA THR A 362 -23.68 0.42 3.45
C THR A 362 -22.18 0.36 3.67
N PRO A 363 -21.39 1.26 3.06
CA PRO A 363 -19.94 1.14 3.06
C PRO A 363 -19.33 1.51 4.41
N GLN A 364 -18.48 0.63 4.93
CA GLN A 364 -17.61 0.91 6.05
C GLN A 364 -16.32 1.58 5.53
N ARG A 365 -15.87 2.65 6.20
CA ARG A 365 -14.75 3.50 5.76
C ARG A 365 -13.54 3.43 6.67
N ARG A 366 -13.74 3.57 7.99
CA ARG A 366 -12.70 3.45 9.04
C ARG A 366 -11.44 4.31 8.77
N ARG A 367 -11.56 5.52 8.22
CA ARG A 367 -10.40 6.38 7.87
C ARG A 367 -10.03 7.38 8.95
N SER A 368 -11.04 7.98 9.56
CA SER A 368 -10.90 8.96 10.63
C SER A 368 -11.01 8.34 12.01
N ALA A 369 -10.50 9.02 13.03
CA ALA A 369 -10.65 8.58 14.42
C ALA A 369 -12.13 8.42 14.83
N SER A 370 -13.03 9.29 14.34
CA SER A 370 -14.46 9.20 14.61
C SER A 370 -15.10 7.99 13.94
N GLU A 371 -14.77 7.70 12.68
CA GLU A 371 -15.22 6.47 12.01
C GLU A 371 -14.68 5.23 12.74
N ARG A 372 -13.42 5.23 13.18
CA ARG A 372 -12.84 4.09 13.91
C ARG A 372 -13.42 3.90 15.31
N ALA A 373 -14.03 4.93 15.89
CA ALA A 373 -14.75 4.85 17.16
C ALA A 373 -16.20 4.35 17.00
N ASP A 374 -16.80 4.53 15.82
CA ASP A 374 -18.20 4.15 15.56
C ASP A 374 -18.34 2.62 15.36
N PRO A 375 -19.13 1.91 16.18
CA PRO A 375 -19.34 0.47 16.04
C PRO A 375 -20.02 0.09 14.71
N ALA A 376 -20.80 0.98 14.10
CA ALA A 376 -21.42 0.71 12.78
C ALA A 376 -20.38 0.63 11.65
N GLN A 377 -19.14 1.06 11.91
CA GLN A 377 -18.05 0.86 10.97
C GLN A 377 -17.46 -0.55 11.05
N TYR A 378 -17.79 -1.35 12.06
CA TYR A 378 -17.19 -2.67 12.29
C TYR A 378 -18.20 -3.81 12.29
N LEU A 379 -19.41 -3.55 12.79
CA LEU A 379 -20.45 -4.54 12.98
C LEU A 379 -21.67 -4.21 12.11
N GLU A 380 -22.45 -5.23 11.82
CA GLU A 380 -23.68 -5.14 11.04
C GLU A 380 -24.82 -5.97 11.65
N GLY A 381 -26.03 -5.77 11.12
CA GLY A 381 -27.19 -6.60 11.43
C GLY A 381 -27.49 -6.72 12.92
N GLU A 382 -27.69 -7.96 13.38
CA GLU A 382 -28.00 -8.27 14.77
C GLU A 382 -26.87 -7.90 15.72
N ASN A 383 -25.60 -8.07 15.33
CA ASN A 383 -24.46 -7.74 16.19
C ASN A 383 -24.39 -6.23 16.45
N LEU A 384 -24.56 -5.39 15.43
CA LEU A 384 -24.61 -3.93 15.61
C LEU A 384 -25.81 -3.52 16.47
N ALA A 385 -26.99 -4.10 16.21
CA ALA A 385 -28.19 -3.81 16.98
C ALA A 385 -28.02 -4.22 18.45
N SER A 386 -27.45 -5.40 18.72
CA SER A 386 -27.21 -5.91 20.07
C SER A 386 -26.14 -5.11 20.81
N PHE A 387 -25.07 -4.73 20.12
CA PHE A 387 -24.03 -3.87 20.66
C PHE A 387 -24.63 -2.53 21.09
N THR A 388 -25.39 -1.86 20.21
CA THR A 388 -25.93 -0.51 20.49
C THR A 388 -27.15 -0.47 21.39
N SER A 389 -28.01 -1.50 21.37
CA SER A 389 -29.25 -1.55 22.18
C SER A 389 -29.12 -2.38 23.47
N GLY A 390 -28.09 -3.21 23.60
CA GLY A 390 -27.88 -4.08 24.76
C GLY A 390 -28.84 -5.27 24.84
N SER A 391 -29.32 -5.81 23.71
CA SER A 391 -30.20 -7.00 23.69
C SER A 391 -29.50 -8.25 24.20
N GLY A 392 -28.21 -8.41 23.88
CA GLY A 392 -27.38 -9.48 24.41
C GLY A 392 -27.26 -10.74 23.55
N ALA A 393 -27.95 -10.77 22.42
CA ALA A 393 -27.85 -11.84 21.43
C ALA A 393 -26.83 -11.46 20.36
N TYR A 394 -25.93 -12.38 20.05
CA TYR A 394 -24.89 -12.20 19.03
C TYR A 394 -24.82 -13.44 18.16
N ALA A 395 -24.40 -13.27 16.91
CA ALA A 395 -24.23 -14.37 15.99
C ALA A 395 -23.01 -14.15 15.10
N GLY A 396 -22.32 -15.23 14.73
CA GLY A 396 -21.12 -15.12 13.91
C GLY A 396 -20.37 -16.44 13.80
N TRP A 397 -19.08 -16.33 13.55
CA TRP A 397 -18.21 -17.47 13.32
C TRP A 397 -17.16 -17.61 14.40
N ARG A 398 -16.70 -18.85 14.64
CA ARG A 398 -15.54 -19.09 15.51
C ARG A 398 -14.26 -18.81 14.77
N HIS A 399 -14.09 -19.35 13.58
CA HIS A 399 -12.82 -19.28 12.87
C HIS A 399 -12.91 -18.32 11.70
N PHE A 400 -11.85 -17.53 11.54
CA PHE A 400 -11.69 -16.72 10.33
C PHE A 400 -11.63 -17.63 9.11
N ALA A 401 -12.19 -17.17 7.99
CA ALA A 401 -12.15 -17.92 6.75
C ALA A 401 -12.03 -16.99 5.55
N VAL A 402 -11.19 -17.37 4.60
CA VAL A 402 -11.09 -16.74 3.29
C VAL A 402 -11.80 -17.66 2.28
N VAL A 403 -13.11 -17.47 2.12
CA VAL A 403 -13.94 -18.30 1.23
C VAL A 403 -13.53 -18.13 -0.24
N THR A 404 -13.26 -16.89 -0.63
CA THR A 404 -12.76 -16.53 -1.97
C THR A 404 -11.72 -15.41 -1.82
N PRO A 405 -10.46 -15.60 -2.24
CA PRO A 405 -9.39 -14.62 -2.01
C PRO A 405 -9.61 -13.22 -2.60
N ASP A 406 -10.46 -13.12 -3.62
CA ASP A 406 -10.85 -11.90 -4.33
C ASP A 406 -12.02 -11.15 -3.68
N ARG A 407 -12.67 -11.73 -2.68
CA ARG A 407 -13.70 -11.04 -1.89
C ARG A 407 -13.16 -10.68 -0.50
N ALA A 408 -13.68 -9.59 0.03
CA ALA A 408 -13.42 -9.18 1.41
C ALA A 408 -14.00 -10.23 2.36
N ALA A 409 -13.22 -10.65 3.35
CA ALA A 409 -13.69 -11.51 4.43
C ALA A 409 -14.37 -10.63 5.51
N SER A 410 -15.60 -10.22 5.25
CA SER A 410 -16.35 -9.26 6.07
C SER A 410 -17.07 -9.86 7.29
N GLU A 411 -16.98 -11.16 7.47
CA GLU A 411 -17.72 -11.89 8.50
C GLU A 411 -17.27 -11.52 9.92
N ASP A 412 -18.24 -11.42 10.85
CA ASP A 412 -17.97 -11.19 12.27
C ASP A 412 -17.51 -12.49 12.95
N LEU A 413 -16.38 -12.42 13.64
CA LEU A 413 -15.87 -13.54 14.45
C LEU A 413 -16.12 -13.29 15.92
N ILE A 414 -16.46 -14.33 16.67
CA ILE A 414 -16.78 -14.22 18.09
C ILE A 414 -15.99 -15.24 18.90
N ARG A 415 -15.45 -14.79 20.04
CA ARG A 415 -14.99 -15.64 21.14
C ARG A 415 -15.94 -15.47 22.31
N CYS A 416 -16.60 -16.55 22.72
CA CYS A 416 -17.40 -16.60 23.94
C CYS A 416 -16.49 -16.91 25.13
N LEU A 417 -16.56 -16.10 26.17
CA LEU A 417 -15.86 -16.29 27.44
C LEU A 417 -16.92 -16.67 28.51
N PRO A 418 -16.81 -17.86 29.12
CA PRO A 418 -17.83 -18.38 30.03
C PRO A 418 -17.93 -17.62 31.36
#